data_AF-A0A936PEH0-F1
#
_entry.id   AF-A0A936PEH0-F1
#
_cell.length_a   1.000
_cell.length_b   1.000
_cell.length_c   1.000
_cell.angle_alpha   90.00
_cell.angle_beta   90.00
_cell.angle_gamma   90.00
#
_symmetry.space_group_name_H-M   'P 1'
#
loop_
_entity.id
_entity.type
_entity.pdbx_description
1 polymer ?
#
loop_
_entity_poly.entity_id
_entity_poly.type
_entity_poly.pdbx_seq_one_letter_code
_entity_poly.pdbx_strand_id
1 'polypeptide(L)'
;MIRALLLLTIVSALSGCATVRQQDLDAWVGMPVEALDTHSLFITIPMYKSTTQSGMEVRNYANGADVESCFSSAGASGKGKYANANAFTTCSSNRVVCNNIFYIRDGVVVEYAPTGRCYTDDSVRPQSRYLTLQKK
;
A
#
# COMPACT_ATOMS: atom_id res chain seq x y z
N MET A 1 49.37 16.61 -18.62
CA MET A 1 48.03 16.70 -19.23
C MET A 1 47.56 15.28 -19.55
N ILE A 2 46.72 14.69 -18.71
CA ILE A 2 46.14 13.36 -18.95
C ILE A 2 44.64 13.58 -19.16
N ARG A 3 44.22 13.43 -20.41
CA ARG A 3 42.82 13.25 -20.82
C ARG A 3 42.51 11.77 -20.71
N ALA A 4 41.52 11.40 -19.90
CA ALA A 4 40.71 10.20 -20.12
C ALA A 4 39.40 10.35 -19.31
N LEU A 5 38.33 10.69 -20.02
CA LEU A 5 36.95 10.51 -19.57
C LEU A 5 36.74 9.02 -19.23
N LEU A 6 36.20 8.73 -18.04
CA LEU A 6 35.53 7.47 -17.77
C LEU A 6 34.03 7.77 -17.60
N LEU A 7 33.33 7.66 -18.73
CA LEU A 7 31.88 7.66 -18.87
C LEU A 7 31.33 6.27 -18.49
N LEU A 8 30.28 6.29 -17.67
CA LEU A 8 29.12 5.39 -17.62
C LEU A 8 29.29 3.88 -17.84
N THR A 9 28.83 3.10 -16.85
CA THR A 9 27.84 2.03 -17.07
C THR A 9 26.99 1.84 -15.82
N ILE A 10 25.82 2.49 -15.79
CA ILE A 10 24.72 2.08 -14.90
C ILE A 10 24.06 0.89 -15.60
N VAL A 11 24.35 -0.32 -15.14
CA VAL A 11 23.65 -1.52 -15.58
C VAL A 11 22.38 -1.66 -14.75
N SER A 12 21.29 -1.04 -15.20
CA SER A 12 19.97 -1.29 -14.65
C SER A 12 19.44 -2.60 -15.25
N ALA A 13 19.62 -3.70 -14.53
CA ALA A 13 19.03 -4.97 -14.88
C ALA A 13 17.50 -4.87 -14.82
N LEU A 14 16.85 -4.93 -15.99
CA LEU A 14 15.40 -5.08 -16.12
C LEU A 14 15.03 -6.53 -15.79
N SER A 15 14.80 -6.83 -14.51
CA SER A 15 14.08 -8.03 -14.08
C SER A 15 12.63 -7.66 -13.78
N GLY A 16 11.69 -8.18 -14.59
CA GLY A 16 10.24 -8.05 -14.40
C GLY A 16 9.70 -8.82 -13.19
N CYS A 17 10.21 -8.51 -12.01
CA CYS A 17 9.63 -8.89 -10.72
C CYS A 17 8.84 -7.68 -10.20
N ALA A 18 7.60 -7.88 -9.71
CA ALA A 18 6.90 -7.02 -8.76
C ALA A 18 7.60 -5.67 -8.47
N THR A 19 7.38 -4.66 -9.32
CA THR A 19 8.12 -3.40 -9.23
C THR A 19 7.40 -2.47 -8.25
N VAL A 20 7.89 -2.45 -7.02
CA VAL A 20 7.52 -1.42 -6.03
C VAL A 20 8.50 -0.26 -6.18
N ARG A 21 8.00 0.93 -6.48
CA ARG A 21 8.80 2.14 -6.69
C ARG A 21 8.80 2.97 -5.40
N GLN A 22 9.98 3.26 -4.86
CA GLN A 22 10.12 3.98 -3.58
C GLN A 22 9.39 5.33 -3.56
N GLN A 23 9.44 6.07 -4.68
CA GLN A 23 8.73 7.35 -4.85
C GLN A 23 7.20 7.24 -4.66
N ASP A 24 6.61 6.07 -4.89
CA ASP A 24 5.18 5.86 -4.65
C ASP A 24 4.91 5.61 -3.17
N LEU A 25 5.87 5.01 -2.44
CA LEU A 25 5.79 4.79 -1.00
C LEU A 25 5.95 6.09 -0.23
N ASP A 26 7.00 6.84 -0.56
CA ASP A 26 7.36 8.09 0.11
C ASP A 26 6.26 9.15 -0.06
N ALA A 27 5.52 9.13 -1.18
CA ALA A 27 4.42 10.04 -1.44
C ALA A 27 3.30 9.94 -0.38
N TRP A 28 3.17 8.81 0.32
CA TRP A 28 2.16 8.62 1.35
C TRP A 28 2.57 9.12 2.73
N VAL A 29 3.87 9.28 3.00
CA VAL A 29 4.33 9.73 4.33
C VAL A 29 3.81 11.14 4.60
N GLY A 30 3.18 11.34 5.75
CA GLY A 30 2.57 12.61 6.13
C GLY A 30 1.20 12.88 5.50
N MET A 31 0.63 11.94 4.73
CA MET A 31 -0.73 12.09 4.22
C MET A 31 -1.77 11.84 5.32
N PRO A 32 -2.88 12.58 5.35
CA PRO A 32 -3.98 12.29 6.25
C PRO A 32 -4.60 10.93 5.87
N VAL A 33 -5.08 10.19 6.87
CA VAL A 33 -5.77 8.90 6.66
C VAL A 33 -6.99 9.05 5.76
N GLU A 34 -7.64 10.21 5.76
CA GLU A 34 -8.73 10.55 4.85
C GLU A 34 -8.32 10.40 3.37
N ALA A 35 -7.05 10.62 3.04
CA ALA A 35 -6.52 10.42 1.70
C ALA A 35 -6.59 8.97 1.26
N LEU A 36 -6.48 8.01 2.18
CA LEU A 36 -6.71 6.58 1.92
C LEU A 36 -8.22 6.28 1.81
N ASP A 37 -9.02 6.82 2.75
CA ASP A 37 -10.47 6.59 2.82
C ASP A 37 -11.24 7.07 1.59
N THR A 38 -10.66 8.00 0.85
CA THR A 38 -11.25 8.58 -0.35
C THR A 38 -10.46 8.25 -1.62
N HIS A 39 -9.42 7.42 -1.53
CA HIS A 39 -8.57 7.08 -2.67
C HIS A 39 -9.30 6.16 -3.65
N SER A 40 -9.39 6.53 -4.93
CA SER A 40 -10.18 5.77 -5.93
C SER A 40 -9.79 4.30 -6.07
N LEU A 41 -8.50 3.97 -5.88
CA LEU A 41 -8.05 2.58 -5.85
C LEU A 41 -8.44 1.88 -4.54
N PHE A 42 -8.02 2.42 -3.39
CA PHE A 42 -8.11 1.72 -2.11
C PHE A 42 -9.56 1.55 -1.62
N ILE A 43 -10.51 2.41 -2.03
CA ILE A 43 -11.94 2.20 -1.74
C ILE A 43 -12.53 0.96 -2.40
N THR A 44 -11.90 0.46 -3.46
CA THR A 44 -12.35 -0.74 -4.19
C THR A 44 -11.70 -2.02 -3.67
N ILE A 45 -10.62 -1.90 -2.91
CA ILE A 45 -9.87 -3.03 -2.38
C ILE A 45 -10.40 -3.33 -0.98
N PRO A 46 -10.80 -4.58 -0.69
CA PRO A 46 -11.19 -4.94 0.66
C PRO A 46 -10.03 -4.73 1.66
N MET A 47 -10.38 -4.29 2.87
CA MET A 47 -9.40 -3.89 3.88
C MET A 47 -9.74 -4.49 5.24
N TYR A 48 -8.69 -4.82 6.00
CA TYR A 48 -8.82 -5.03 7.43
C TYR A 48 -7.96 -4.02 8.19
N LYS A 49 -8.44 -3.69 9.39
CA LYS A 49 -7.84 -2.72 10.29
C LYS A 49 -7.49 -3.40 11.60
N SER A 50 -6.35 -3.05 12.17
CA SER A 50 -5.97 -3.41 13.53
C SER A 50 -5.30 -2.21 14.21
N THR A 51 -5.20 -2.25 15.54
CA THR A 51 -4.49 -1.24 16.32
C THR A 51 -3.51 -1.95 17.25
N THR A 52 -2.25 -1.53 17.25
CA THR A 52 -1.25 -2.05 18.19
C THR A 52 -1.49 -1.49 19.59
N GLN A 53 -0.87 -2.12 20.60
CA GLN A 53 -0.94 -1.62 21.98
C GLN A 53 -0.41 -0.18 22.14
N SER A 54 0.53 0.23 21.28
CA SER A 54 1.08 1.59 21.27
C SER A 54 0.18 2.60 20.53
N GLY A 55 -1.05 2.22 20.15
CA GLY A 55 -1.99 3.09 19.43
C GLY A 55 -1.70 3.26 17.95
N MET A 56 -0.80 2.45 17.35
CA MET A 56 -0.57 2.52 15.91
C MET A 56 -1.70 1.81 15.17
N GLU A 57 -2.38 2.52 14.29
CA GLU A 57 -3.37 1.93 13.39
C GLU A 57 -2.65 1.28 12.21
N VAL A 58 -3.02 0.04 11.90
CA VAL A 58 -2.51 -0.70 10.75
C VAL A 58 -3.69 -1.04 9.85
N ARG A 59 -3.62 -0.58 8.60
CA ARG A 59 -4.59 -0.93 7.56
C ARG A 59 -3.90 -1.75 6.50
N ASN A 60 -4.50 -2.86 6.09
CA ASN A 60 -4.02 -3.63 4.95
C ASN A 60 -5.14 -3.75 3.91
N TYR A 61 -4.92 -3.13 2.75
CA TYR A 61 -5.77 -3.30 1.58
C TYR A 61 -5.21 -4.49 0.78
N ALA A 62 -5.83 -5.66 0.93
CA ALA A 62 -5.32 -6.89 0.34
C ALA A 62 -5.94 -7.11 -1.05
N ASN A 63 -5.09 -7.08 -2.07
CA ASN A 63 -5.49 -7.23 -3.47
C ASN A 63 -4.99 -8.57 -4.03
N GLY A 64 -5.89 -9.40 -4.55
CA GLY A 64 -5.56 -10.67 -5.19
C GLY A 64 -6.82 -11.39 -5.70
N ALA A 65 -6.69 -12.11 -6.82
CA ALA A 65 -7.81 -12.70 -7.56
C ALA A 65 -8.72 -13.59 -6.69
N ASP A 66 -8.13 -14.36 -5.77
CA ASP A 66 -8.90 -15.28 -4.93
C ASP A 66 -9.21 -14.71 -3.55
N VAL A 67 -8.58 -13.61 -3.11
CA VAL A 67 -8.64 -13.19 -1.70
C VAL A 67 -9.96 -12.53 -1.31
N GLU A 68 -10.77 -12.09 -2.28
CA GLU A 68 -12.12 -11.54 -2.04
C GLU A 68 -13.02 -12.52 -1.27
N SER A 69 -12.92 -13.82 -1.55
CA SER A 69 -13.67 -14.85 -0.81
C SER A 69 -13.28 -14.91 0.67
N CYS A 70 -12.04 -14.58 1.03
CA CYS A 70 -11.60 -14.51 2.43
C CYS A 70 -12.22 -13.34 3.19
N PHE A 71 -12.51 -12.23 2.51
CA PHE A 71 -13.22 -11.11 3.12
C PHE A 71 -14.67 -11.48 3.42
N SER A 72 -15.33 -12.16 2.48
CA SER A 72 -16.70 -12.67 2.67
C SER A 72 -16.77 -13.66 3.84
N SER A 73 -15.83 -14.61 3.93
CA SER A 73 -15.75 -15.58 5.04
C SER A 73 -15.36 -14.96 6.38
N ALA A 74 -14.63 -13.84 6.37
CA ALA A 74 -14.23 -13.09 7.57
C ALA A 74 -15.30 -12.09 8.05
N GLY A 75 -16.52 -12.15 7.52
CA GLY A 75 -17.65 -11.31 7.93
C GLY A 75 -17.70 -9.92 7.28
N ALA A 76 -16.82 -9.63 6.32
CA ALA A 76 -16.87 -8.40 5.53
C ALA A 76 -17.72 -8.64 4.26
N SER A 77 -19.04 -8.48 4.38
CA SER A 77 -19.94 -8.46 3.22
C SER A 77 -20.25 -7.03 2.79
N GLY A 78 -19.76 -6.62 1.60
CA GLY A 78 -20.07 -5.33 0.95
C GLY A 78 -18.89 -4.34 0.85
N LYS A 79 -18.99 -3.39 -0.11
CA LYS A 79 -17.98 -2.33 -0.34
C LYS A 79 -17.76 -1.50 0.92
N GLY A 80 -16.51 -1.32 1.33
CA GLY A 80 -16.13 -0.50 2.49
C GLY A 80 -16.31 -1.15 3.88
N LYS A 81 -16.49 -2.48 3.95
CA LYS A 81 -16.60 -3.22 5.22
C LYS A 81 -15.26 -3.82 5.62
N TYR A 82 -14.89 -3.61 6.88
CA TYR A 82 -13.66 -4.12 7.47
C TYR A 82 -13.82 -5.60 7.82
N ALA A 83 -12.85 -6.45 7.46
CA ALA A 83 -12.80 -7.82 7.94
C ALA A 83 -12.09 -7.92 9.30
N ASN A 84 -12.46 -8.93 10.09
CA ASN A 84 -11.66 -9.30 11.25
C ASN A 84 -10.26 -9.75 10.78
N ALA A 85 -9.21 -9.11 11.29
CA ALA A 85 -7.83 -9.36 10.87
C ALA A 85 -7.40 -10.83 11.03
N ASN A 86 -7.80 -11.50 12.12
CA ASN A 86 -7.43 -12.90 12.38
C ASN A 86 -8.16 -13.86 11.42
N ALA A 87 -9.45 -13.63 11.19
CA ALA A 87 -10.23 -14.45 10.26
C ALA A 87 -9.72 -14.28 8.82
N PHE A 88 -9.40 -13.05 8.41
CA PHE A 88 -8.82 -12.77 7.10
C PHE A 88 -7.45 -13.45 6.93
N THR A 89 -6.52 -13.21 7.87
CA THR A 89 -5.15 -13.75 7.82
C THR A 89 -5.15 -15.27 7.76
N THR A 90 -6.04 -15.92 8.51
CA THR A 90 -6.17 -17.38 8.49
C THR A 90 -6.56 -17.89 7.10
N CYS A 91 -7.53 -17.25 6.45
CA CYS A 91 -7.97 -17.64 5.10
C CYS A 91 -6.96 -17.29 4.00
N SER A 92 -6.30 -16.13 4.09
CA SER A 92 -5.42 -15.61 3.04
C SER A 92 -3.98 -16.13 3.11
N SER A 93 -3.62 -16.82 4.20
CA SER A 93 -2.25 -17.30 4.50
C SER A 93 -1.54 -18.06 3.37
N ASN A 94 -2.27 -18.80 2.53
CA ASN A 94 -1.71 -19.58 1.41
C ASN A 94 -1.97 -18.95 0.04
N ARG A 95 -2.44 -17.71 -0.02
CA ARG A 95 -2.83 -17.05 -1.26
C ARG A 95 -1.82 -16.02 -1.68
N VAL A 96 -1.59 -15.95 -2.98
CA VAL A 96 -0.73 -14.95 -3.58
C VAL A 96 -1.49 -13.63 -3.62
N VAL A 97 -1.06 -12.68 -2.79
CA VAL A 97 -1.69 -11.36 -2.66
C VAL A 97 -0.66 -10.25 -2.69
N CYS A 98 -1.11 -9.06 -3.07
CA CYS A 98 -0.45 -7.81 -2.72
C CYS A 98 -1.12 -7.25 -1.47
N ASN A 99 -0.39 -7.21 -0.36
CA ASN A 99 -0.82 -6.55 0.87
C ASN A 99 -0.33 -5.11 0.83
N ASN A 100 -1.25 -4.15 0.69
CA ASN A 100 -0.92 -2.73 0.74
C ASN A 100 -1.08 -2.25 2.18
N ILE A 101 0.01 -2.31 2.97
CA ILE A 101 -0.01 -2.08 4.42
C ILE A 101 0.36 -0.64 4.72
N PHE A 102 -0.54 0.08 5.37
CA PHE A 102 -0.33 1.44 5.87
C PHE A 102 -0.26 1.45 7.38
N TYR A 103 0.79 2.07 7.90
CA TYR A 103 0.94 2.39 9.32
C TYR A 103 0.53 3.83 9.53
N ILE A 104 -0.36 4.04 10.49
CA ILE A 104 -1.02 5.32 10.75
C ILE A 104 -0.88 5.64 12.23
N ARG A 105 -0.52 6.89 12.53
CA ARG A 105 -0.49 7.44 13.89
C ARG A 105 -1.16 8.80 13.87
N ASP A 106 -2.05 9.02 14.84
CA ASP A 106 -2.77 10.29 15.00
C ASP A 106 -3.47 10.78 13.71
N GLY A 107 -4.03 9.83 12.95
CA GLY A 107 -4.72 10.11 11.69
C GLY A 107 -3.82 10.44 10.50
N VAL A 108 -2.50 10.25 10.61
CA VAL A 108 -1.51 10.51 9.57
C VAL A 108 -0.75 9.23 9.21
N VAL A 109 -0.52 9.00 7.93
CA VAL A 109 0.29 7.88 7.44
C VAL A 109 1.75 8.14 7.80
N VAL A 110 2.34 7.21 8.55
CA VAL A 110 3.77 7.24 8.92
C VAL A 110 4.62 6.36 8.00
N GLU A 111 4.03 5.33 7.40
CA GLU A 111 4.71 4.41 6.50
C GLU A 111 3.71 3.67 5.59
N TYR A 112 4.12 3.45 4.34
CA TYR A 112 3.45 2.54 3.40
C TYR A 112 4.42 1.41 3.01
N ALA A 113 4.11 0.18 3.42
CA ALA A 113 4.99 -0.98 3.31
C ALA A 113 4.27 -2.15 2.59
N PRO A 114 4.18 -2.13 1.25
CA PRO A 114 3.56 -3.22 0.51
C PRO A 114 4.38 -4.51 0.63
N THR A 115 3.70 -5.64 0.81
CA THR A 115 4.33 -6.97 0.88
C THR A 115 3.65 -7.98 -0.03
N GLY A 116 4.39 -8.98 -0.50
CA GLY A 116 3.91 -9.98 -1.45
C GLY A 116 4.15 -9.56 -2.91
N ARG A 117 3.25 -9.93 -3.83
CA ARG A 117 3.39 -9.63 -5.26
C ARG A 117 2.72 -8.30 -5.62
N CYS A 118 3.33 -7.21 -5.17
CA CYS A 118 2.84 -5.85 -5.42
C CYS A 118 3.50 -5.21 -6.64
N TYR A 119 2.75 -4.33 -7.30
CA TYR A 119 3.25 -3.44 -8.34
C TYR A 119 2.73 -2.05 -8.03
N THR A 120 3.59 -1.04 -8.06
CA THR A 120 3.18 0.35 -7.83
C THR A 120 3.45 1.18 -9.08
N ASP A 121 2.49 2.03 -9.41
CA ASP A 121 2.61 3.04 -10.44
C ASP A 121 2.01 4.38 -9.95
N ASP A 122 1.86 5.36 -10.84
CA ASP A 122 1.38 6.68 -10.44
C ASP A 122 -0.07 6.63 -9.94
N SER A 123 -0.83 5.57 -10.26
CA SER A 123 -2.21 5.39 -9.82
C SER A 123 -2.35 5.03 -8.35
N VAL A 124 -1.27 4.55 -7.69
CA VAL A 124 -1.29 4.23 -6.26
C VAL A 124 -0.91 5.41 -5.38
N ARG A 125 -0.49 6.54 -5.96
CA ARG A 125 -0.07 7.74 -5.21
C ARG A 125 -1.27 8.53 -4.69
N PRO A 126 -1.11 9.35 -3.65
CA PRO A 126 -2.18 10.22 -3.17
C PRO A 126 -2.75 11.07 -4.30
N GLN A 127 -4.07 11.15 -4.32
CA GLN A 127 -4.77 11.91 -5.35
C GLN A 127 -4.44 13.40 -5.24
N SER A 128 -4.39 14.08 -6.38
CA SER A 128 -3.89 15.46 -6.53
C SER A 128 -4.44 16.46 -5.52
N ARG A 129 -5.70 16.30 -5.08
CA ARG A 129 -6.34 17.16 -4.06
C ARG A 129 -5.57 17.21 -2.73
N TYR A 130 -4.87 16.13 -2.35
CA TYR A 130 -4.06 16.09 -1.12
C TYR A 130 -2.64 16.60 -1.33
N LEU A 131 -2.11 16.51 -2.55
CA LEU A 131 -0.78 17.05 -2.90
C LEU A 131 -0.75 18.59 -2.85
N THR A 132 -1.89 19.25 -3.11
CA THR A 132 -2.04 20.70 -2.94
C THR A 132 -2.10 21.15 -1.49
N LEU A 133 -2.48 20.27 -0.55
CA LEU A 133 -2.58 20.60 0.87
C LEU A 133 -1.23 20.57 1.58
N GLN A 134 -0.27 19.76 1.11
CA GLN A 134 1.09 19.70 1.67
C GLN A 134 1.99 20.87 1.27
N LYS A 135 1.56 21.73 0.34
CA LYS A 135 2.34 22.90 -0.13
C LYS A 135 2.03 24.20 0.60
N LYS A 136 1.26 24.16 1.69
CA LYS A 136 0.98 25.29 2.59
C LYS A 136 1.68 25.07 3.91
#